data_AF-A0A7K4BKN6-F1
#
_entry.id   AF-A0A7K4BKN6-F1
#
_cell.length_a   1.000
_cell.length_b   1.000
_cell.length_c   1.000
_cell.angle_alpha   90.00
_cell.angle_beta   90.00
_cell.angle_gamma   90.00
#
_symmetry.space_group_name_H-M   'P 1'
#
loop_
_entity.id
_entity.type
_entity.pdbx_description
1 polymer ?
#
loop_
_entity_poly.entity_id
_entity_poly.type
_entity_poly.pdbx_seq_one_letter_code
_entity_poly.pdbx_strand_id
1 'polypeptide(L)'
;MRRIVVTAQGRVQRVGYRERVYDETFDKDISGYVKNLNTGGVEIVAEGSEQDLRALISAIDIIQWPIAVRSLSVGWEEATGEYTSFEIIRGDQQEEFYEMLDYTGVLLHDILFSRKD
;
A
#
# COMPACT_ATOMS: atom_id res chain seq x y z
N MET A 1 12.53 -12.15 -14.72
CA MET A 1 11.72 -11.32 -13.81
C MET A 1 11.02 -12.22 -12.83
N ARG A 2 10.63 -11.71 -11.66
CA ARG A 2 9.92 -12.45 -10.63
C ARG A 2 8.61 -11.74 -10.33
N ARG A 3 7.71 -12.43 -9.63
CA ARG A 3 6.47 -11.88 -9.09
C ARG A 3 6.45 -12.07 -7.58
N ILE A 4 5.94 -11.07 -6.86
CA ILE A 4 5.59 -11.20 -5.45
C ILE A 4 4.10 -10.97 -5.27
N VAL A 5 3.51 -11.76 -4.37
CA VAL A 5 2.15 -11.56 -3.86
C VAL A 5 2.28 -11.30 -2.38
N VAL A 6 1.98 -10.06 -1.98
CA VAL A 6 2.16 -9.60 -0.60
C VAL A 6 0.82 -9.26 0.01
N THR A 7 0.60 -9.73 1.24
CA THR A 7 -0.53 -9.30 2.06
C THR A 7 -0.02 -8.55 3.29
N ALA A 8 -0.33 -7.26 3.38
CA ALA A 8 -0.05 -6.43 4.54
C ALA A 8 -1.27 -6.39 5.48
N GLN A 9 -1.00 -6.47 6.78
CA GLN A 9 -2.02 -6.40 7.83
C GLN A 9 -1.59 -5.43 8.92
N GLY A 10 -2.55 -4.76 9.56
CA GLY A 10 -2.30 -3.77 10.61
C GLY A 10 -3.15 -2.51 10.38
N ARG A 11 -2.62 -1.34 10.76
CA ARG A 11 -3.20 -0.05 10.38
C ARG A 11 -2.68 0.33 8.99
N VAL A 12 -3.29 -0.29 7.97
CA VAL A 12 -2.87 -0.20 6.57
C VAL A 12 -3.98 0.28 5.63
N GLN A 13 -5.22 0.41 6.10
CA GLN A 13 -6.32 1.00 5.33
C GLN A 13 -6.65 2.39 5.85
N ARG A 14 -7.13 3.27 4.95
CA ARG A 14 -7.52 4.65 5.26
C ARG A 14 -6.41 5.46 5.94
N VAL A 15 -5.15 5.19 5.57
CA VAL A 15 -3.95 5.85 6.12
C VAL A 15 -2.91 6.19 5.05
N GLY A 16 -3.32 6.20 3.78
CA GLY A 16 -2.43 6.51 2.65
C GLY A 16 -1.42 5.40 2.30
N TYR A 17 -1.60 4.18 2.82
CA TYR A 17 -0.64 3.10 2.59
C TYR A 17 -0.55 2.66 1.12
N ARG A 18 -1.67 2.64 0.38
CA ARG A 18 -1.69 2.28 -1.05
C ARG A 18 -0.85 3.28 -1.86
N GLU A 19 -1.02 4.56 -1.58
CA GLU A 19 -0.25 5.66 -2.15
C GLU A 19 1.23 5.50 -1.82
N ARG A 20 1.56 5.20 -0.55
CA ARG A 20 2.95 4.97 -0.13
C ARG A 20 3.60 3.78 -0.84
N VAL A 21 2.86 2.70 -1.08
CA VAL A 21 3.33 1.54 -1.86
C VAL A 21 3.57 1.94 -3.32
N TYR A 22 2.65 2.69 -3.94
CA TYR A 22 2.79 3.19 -5.30
C TYR A 22 4.02 4.10 -5.45
N ASP A 23 4.26 4.99 -4.49
CA ASP A 23 5.44 5.87 -4.52
C ASP A 23 6.76 5.07 -4.51
N GLU A 24 6.78 3.90 -3.85
CA GLU A 24 7.94 3.01 -3.86
C GLU A 24 8.15 2.26 -5.17
N THR A 25 7.20 2.31 -6.11
CA THR A 25 7.37 1.76 -7.48
C THR A 25 7.61 2.84 -8.53
N PHE A 26 7.46 4.12 -8.17
CA PHE A 26 7.69 5.25 -9.08
C PHE A 26 9.15 5.26 -9.60
N ASP A 27 9.32 5.52 -10.90
CA ASP A 27 10.60 5.48 -11.63
C ASP A 27 11.38 4.14 -11.55
N LYS A 28 10.75 3.05 -11.11
CA LYS A 28 11.32 1.69 -11.12
C LYS A 28 10.65 0.82 -12.18
N ASP A 29 11.36 -0.20 -12.65
CA ASP A 29 10.82 -1.22 -13.56
C ASP A 29 10.02 -2.27 -12.77
N ILE A 30 8.95 -1.81 -12.12
CA ILE A 30 8.03 -2.62 -11.31
C ILE A 30 6.61 -2.41 -11.85
N SER A 31 5.93 -3.49 -12.24
CA SER A 31 4.53 -3.47 -12.68
C SER A 31 3.65 -4.28 -11.73
N GLY A 32 2.34 -4.07 -11.74
CA GLY A 32 1.40 -4.79 -10.85
C GLY A 32 0.32 -3.89 -10.27
N TYR A 33 -0.08 -4.15 -9.04
CA TYR A 33 -1.08 -3.33 -8.36
C TYR A 33 -1.00 -3.37 -6.84
N VAL A 34 -1.69 -2.41 -6.22
CA VAL A 34 -2.03 -2.44 -4.79
C VAL A 34 -3.53 -2.21 -4.59
N LYS A 35 -4.17 -2.98 -3.71
CA LYS A 35 -5.61 -2.88 -3.44
C LYS A 35 -5.97 -3.18 -1.98
N ASN A 36 -7.02 -2.54 -1.48
CA ASN A 36 -7.60 -2.91 -0.19
C ASN A 36 -8.35 -4.24 -0.31
N LEU A 37 -8.25 -5.06 0.72
CA LEU A 37 -9.05 -6.28 0.86
C LEU A 37 -10.23 -6.03 1.79
N ASN A 38 -11.38 -6.65 1.52
CA ASN A 38 -12.57 -6.60 2.38
C ASN A 38 -12.32 -7.19 3.79
N THR A 39 -11.23 -7.94 3.97
CA THR A 39 -10.79 -8.49 5.26
C THR A 39 -10.02 -7.49 6.12
N GLY A 40 -9.83 -6.24 5.65
CA GLY A 40 -9.10 -5.18 6.37
C GLY A 40 -7.60 -5.11 6.06
N GLY A 41 -7.08 -6.03 5.23
CA GLY A 41 -5.69 -6.01 4.75
C GLY A 41 -5.48 -5.23 3.46
N VAL A 42 -4.24 -5.21 2.98
CA VAL A 42 -3.87 -4.69 1.65
C VAL A 42 -3.12 -5.76 0.90
N GLU A 43 -3.55 -6.04 -0.33
CA GLU A 43 -2.85 -6.92 -1.26
C GLU A 43 -2.00 -6.10 -2.22
N ILE A 44 -0.78 -6.56 -2.44
CA ILE A 44 0.17 -5.99 -3.38
C ILE A 44 0.65 -7.12 -4.28
N VAL A 45 0.48 -6.96 -5.58
CA VAL A 45 1.07 -7.84 -6.58
C VAL A 45 2.09 -7.00 -7.33
N ALA A 46 3.32 -7.47 -7.43
CA ALA A 46 4.37 -6.75 -8.13
C ALA A 46 5.26 -7.70 -8.95
N GLU A 47 5.58 -7.31 -10.17
CA GLU A 47 6.52 -7.99 -11.06
C GLU A 47 7.69 -7.07 -11.38
N GLY A 48 8.89 -7.63 -11.45
CA GLY A 48 10.11 -6.84 -11.65
C GLY A 48 11.38 -7.67 -11.51
N SER A 49 12.52 -7.00 -11.36
CA SER A 49 13.77 -7.66 -10.99
C SER A 49 13.68 -8.15 -9.53
N GLU A 50 14.31 -9.28 -9.20
CA GLU A 50 14.29 -9.78 -7.82
C GLU A 50 14.87 -8.76 -6.82
N GLN A 51 15.88 -8.01 -7.26
CA GLN A 51 16.50 -6.95 -6.46
C GLN A 51 15.51 -5.84 -6.13
N ASP A 52 14.77 -5.34 -7.13
CA ASP A 52 13.80 -4.26 -6.95
C ASP A 52 12.61 -4.72 -6.10
N LEU A 53 12.17 -5.96 -6.28
CA LEU A 53 11.07 -6.53 -5.48
C LEU A 53 11.47 -6.73 -4.01
N ARG A 54 12.72 -7.12 -3.73
CA ARG A 54 13.24 -7.17 -2.35
C ARG A 54 13.31 -5.79 -1.73
N ALA A 55 13.73 -4.78 -2.50
CA ALA A 55 13.74 -3.39 -2.04
C ALA A 55 12.33 -2.89 -1.75
N LEU A 56 11.35 -3.21 -2.61
CA LEU A 56 9.94 -2.89 -2.40
C LEU A 56 9.41 -3.52 -1.10
N ILE A 57 9.62 -4.82 -0.89
CA ILE A 57 9.20 -5.52 0.35
C ILE A 57 9.74 -4.82 1.59
N SER A 58 11.01 -4.42 1.58
CA SER A 58 11.62 -3.72 2.71
C SER A 58 11.03 -2.32 2.91
N ALA A 59 10.69 -1.61 1.84
CA ALA A 59 10.21 -0.24 1.91
C ALA A 59 8.74 -0.14 2.39
N ILE A 60 7.95 -1.19 2.17
CA ILE A 60 6.53 -1.24 2.54
C ILE A 60 6.28 -1.78 3.96
N ASP A 61 7.29 -2.30 4.66
CA ASP A 61 7.18 -2.70 6.07
C ASP A 61 7.26 -1.48 7.01
N ILE A 62 6.22 -0.65 6.96
CA ILE A 62 6.22 0.69 7.54
C ILE A 62 5.62 0.69 8.95
N ILE A 63 6.38 1.20 9.91
CA ILE A 63 5.92 1.53 11.28
C ILE A 63 6.17 3.00 11.52
N GLN A 64 5.28 3.85 11.00
CA GLN A 64 5.35 5.30 11.15
C GLN A 64 3.93 5.87 11.05
N TRP A 65 3.48 6.56 12.10
CA TRP A 65 2.15 7.17 12.11
C TRP A 65 1.90 7.99 10.85
N PRO A 66 0.76 7.82 10.15
CA PRO A 66 -0.45 7.06 10.53
C PRO A 66 -0.41 5.55 10.20
N ILE A 67 0.62 5.05 9.52
CA ILE A 67 0.75 3.67 9.03
C ILE A 67 1.40 2.79 10.10
N ALA A 68 0.85 1.61 10.33
CA ALA A 68 1.49 0.59 11.16
C ALA A 68 1.25 -0.80 10.58
N VAL A 69 2.21 -1.29 9.81
CA VAL A 69 2.24 -2.67 9.33
C VAL A 69 2.61 -3.58 10.51
N ARG A 70 1.72 -4.51 10.83
CA ARG A 70 1.91 -5.49 11.92
C ARG A 70 2.48 -6.80 11.38
N SER A 71 2.14 -7.16 10.14
CA SER A 71 2.66 -8.34 9.48
C SER A 71 2.59 -8.21 7.97
N LEU A 72 3.64 -8.71 7.30
CA LEU A 72 3.70 -8.91 5.86
C LEU A 72 3.85 -10.39 5.56
N SER A 73 2.92 -10.95 4.79
CA SER A 73 3.07 -12.27 4.18
C SER A 73 3.51 -12.09 2.74
N VAL A 74 4.58 -12.77 2.32
CA VAL A 74 5.18 -12.64 0.98
C VAL A 74 5.26 -14.01 0.31
N GLY A 75 4.57 -14.16 -0.81
CA GLY A 75 4.74 -15.26 -1.76
C GLY A 75 5.61 -14.83 -2.94
N TRP A 76 6.45 -15.74 -3.44
CA TRP A 76 7.28 -15.52 -4.63
C TRP A 76 6.88 -16.47 -5.76
N GLU A 77 6.73 -15.93 -6.96
CA GLU A 77 6.23 -16.63 -8.13
C GLU A 77 7.04 -16.23 -9.38
N GLU A 78 6.79 -16.92 -10.50
CA GLU A 78 7.26 -16.47 -11.81
C GLU A 78 6.40 -15.29 -12.30
N ALA A 79 7.04 -14.34 -12.98
CA ALA A 79 6.33 -13.21 -13.58
C ALA A 79 5.40 -13.70 -14.72
N THR A 80 4.17 -13.19 -14.76
CA THR A 80 3.19 -13.49 -15.81
C THR A 80 3.35 -12.55 -17.00
N GLY A 81 3.88 -11.35 -16.78
CA GLY A 81 3.99 -10.31 -17.80
C GLY A 81 2.66 -9.65 -18.16
N GLU A 82 1.62 -9.83 -17.34
CA GLU A 82 0.27 -9.30 -17.61
C GLU A 82 0.13 -7.80 -17.30
N TYR A 83 1.06 -7.23 -16.53
CA TYR A 83 1.02 -5.83 -16.09
C TYR A 83 2.05 -4.98 -16.84
N THR A 84 1.60 -3.86 -17.40
CA THR A 84 2.45 -2.88 -18.10
C THR A 84 2.80 -1.67 -17.26
N SER A 85 2.10 -1.45 -16.15
CA SER A 85 2.30 -0.39 -15.16
C SER A 85 2.00 -0.91 -13.76
N PHE A 86 2.29 -0.11 -12.73
CA PHE A 86 1.85 -0.36 -11.38
C PHE A 86 0.66 0.55 -11.04
N GLU A 87 -0.47 -0.02 -10.61
CA GLU A 87 -1.72 0.74 -10.42
C GLU A 87 -2.27 0.64 -9.00
N ILE A 88 -2.91 1.72 -8.53
CA ILE A 88 -3.73 1.66 -7.31
C ILE A 88 -5.14 1.26 -7.71
N ILE A 89 -5.57 0.06 -7.32
CA ILE A 89 -6.94 -0.40 -7.55
C ILE A 89 -7.83 0.17 -6.44
N ARG A 90 -8.86 0.86 -6.90
CA ARG A 90 -9.83 1.59 -6.09
C ARG A 90 -11.22 0.96 -6.20
N GLY A 91 -11.97 1.00 -5.09
CA GLY A 91 -13.33 0.47 -5.00
C GLY A 91 -14.37 1.44 -5.58
N ASP A 92 -15.61 1.37 -5.09
CA ASP A 92 -16.65 2.33 -5.45
C ASP A 92 -16.26 3.77 -5.04
N GLN A 93 -16.45 4.73 -5.95
CA GLN A 93 -16.00 6.12 -5.76
C GLN A 93 -16.67 6.80 -4.56
N GLN A 94 -17.92 6.44 -4.21
CA GLN A 94 -18.58 7.00 -3.04
C GLN A 94 -17.95 6.47 -1.76
N GLU A 95 -17.73 5.16 -1.69
CA GLU A 95 -17.10 4.52 -0.53
C GLU A 95 -15.70 5.10 -0.30
N GLU A 96 -14.88 5.24 -1.34
CA GLU A 96 -13.55 5.82 -1.22
C GLU A 96 -13.53 7.30 -0.82
N PHE A 97 -14.51 8.08 -1.27
CA PHE A 97 -14.65 9.48 -0.87
C PHE A 97 -14.96 9.60 0.63
N TYR A 98 -15.83 8.75 1.18
CA TYR A 98 -16.10 8.71 2.62
C TYR A 98 -14.86 8.26 3.41
N GLU A 99 -14.13 7.26 2.93
CA GLU A 99 -12.90 6.81 3.58
C GLU A 99 -11.84 7.92 3.66
N MET A 100 -11.70 8.70 2.58
CA MET A 100 -10.79 9.84 2.52
C MET A 100 -11.21 10.95 3.49
N LEU A 101 -12.50 11.29 3.54
CA LEU A 101 -13.05 12.30 4.43
C LEU A 101 -12.90 11.93 5.91
N ASP A 102 -13.17 10.68 6.27
CA ASP A 102 -13.00 10.19 7.64
C ASP A 102 -11.53 10.30 8.08
N TYR A 103 -10.60 9.90 7.21
CA TYR A 103 -9.17 10.00 7.51
C TYR A 103 -8.69 11.45 7.62
N THR A 104 -9.08 12.31 6.68
CA THR A 104 -8.70 13.74 6.74
C THR A 104 -9.31 14.42 7.96
N GLY A 105 -10.52 14.06 8.38
CA GLY A 105 -11.11 14.53 9.62
C GLY A 105 -10.27 14.16 10.86
N VAL A 106 -9.83 12.91 10.96
CA VAL A 106 -8.94 12.44 12.05
C VAL A 106 -7.59 13.16 12.01
N LEU A 107 -6.97 13.26 10.82
CA LEU A 107 -5.68 13.94 10.65
C LEU A 107 -5.76 15.43 10.99
N LEU A 108 -6.80 16.13 10.53
CA LEU A 108 -7.04 17.53 10.85
C LEU A 108 -7.28 17.71 12.35
N HIS A 109 -8.06 16.83 12.99
CA HIS A 109 -8.23 16.85 14.43
C HIS A 109 -6.88 16.72 15.15
N ASP A 110 -6.07 15.74 14.77
CA ASP A 110 -4.78 15.53 15.42
C ASP A 110 -3.83 16.72 15.22
N ILE A 111 -3.77 17.30 14.02
CA ILE A 111 -2.97 18.51 13.75
C ILE A 111 -3.48 19.72 14.56
N LEU A 112 -4.80 19.93 14.60
CA LEU A 112 -5.42 21.10 15.22
C LEU A 112 -5.43 21.00 16.75
N PHE A 113 -5.52 19.80 17.31
CA PHE A 113 -5.78 19.58 18.73
C PHE A 113 -4.68 18.80 19.47
N SER A 114 -3.66 18.25 18.78
CA SER A 114 -2.47 17.66 19.42
C SER A 114 -1.34 18.66 19.70
N ARG A 115 -1.57 19.97 19.50
CA ARG A 115 -0.78 21.01 20.17
C ARG A 115 -1.45 21.40 21.49
N LYS A 116 -1.38 20.52 22.48
CA LYS A 116 -1.45 20.92 23.88
C LYS A 116 -0.28 20.27 24.61
N ASP A 117 0.62 21.17 25.00
CA ASP A 117 1.79 21.05 25.87
C ASP A 117 3.04 20.33 25.34
#